data_AF-A0A1F7RC48-F1
#
_entry.id   AF-A0A1F7RC48-F1
#
_cell.length_a   1.000
_cell.length_b   1.000
_cell.length_c   1.000
_cell.angle_alpha   90.00
_cell.angle_beta   90.00
_cell.angle_gamma   90.00
#
_symmetry.space_group_name_H-M   'P 1'
#
loop_
_entity.id
_entity.type
_entity.pdbx_description
1 polymer ?
#
loop_
_entity_poly.entity_id
_entity_poly.type
_entity_poly.pdbx_seq_one_letter_code
_entity_poly.pdbx_strand_id
1 'polypeptide(L)' 'MKNYKELEVWQRAMNLTVDIYKETKTFPKEEKYGLISQIQRAATSVSANIAEGWGRGSTKE' A
#
# COMPACT_ATOMS: atom_id res chain seq x y z
N MET A 1 -19.39 2.97 -13.65
CA MET A 1 -18.00 3.47 -13.73
C MET A 1 -17.08 2.40 -13.21
N LYS A 2 -16.05 1.99 -13.95
CA LYS A 2 -15.05 1.04 -13.45
C LYS A 2 -14.23 1.71 -12.35
N ASN A 3 -14.08 1.03 -11.22
CA ASN A 3 -13.40 1.56 -10.02
C ASN A 3 -12.03 0.90 -9.87
N TYR A 4 -10.99 1.66 -9.49
CA TYR A 4 -9.66 1.07 -9.22
C TYR A 4 -9.71 -0.02 -8.15
N LYS A 5 -10.72 0.00 -7.27
CA LYS A 5 -10.94 -1.04 -6.24
C LYS A 5 -11.30 -2.41 -6.83
N GLU A 6 -11.77 -2.47 -8.07
CA GLU A 6 -12.05 -3.71 -8.79
C GLU A 6 -10.77 -4.36 -9.35
N LEU A 7 -9.65 -3.63 -9.37
CA LEU A 7 -8.37 -4.17 -9.83
C LEU A 7 -7.83 -5.20 -8.84
N GLU A 8 -7.55 -6.41 -9.33
CA GLU A 8 -6.95 -7.46 -8.52
C GLU A 8 -5.60 -7.02 -7.92
N VAL A 9 -4.79 -6.30 -8.69
CA VAL A 9 -3.50 -5.77 -8.22
C VAL A 9 -3.66 -4.76 -7.08
N TRP A 10 -4.72 -3.94 -7.10
CA TRP A 10 -5.01 -3.02 -6.00
C TRP A 10 -5.46 -3.77 -4.75
N GLN A 11 -6.33 -4.79 -4.91
CA GLN A 11 -6.79 -5.63 -3.80
C GLN A 11 -5.62 -6.37 -3.14
N ARG A 12 -4.71 -6.94 -3.94
CA ARG A 12 -3.48 -7.57 -3.47
C ARG A 12 -2.58 -6.60 -2.71
N ALA A 13 -2.42 -5.35 -3.20
CA ALA A 13 -1.65 -4.33 -2.51
C ALA A 13 -2.28 -3.91 -1.16
N MET A 14 -3.61 -3.85 -1.08
CA MET A 14 -4.33 -3.59 0.17
C MET A 14 -4.17 -4.74 1.17
N ASN A 15 -4.28 -6.00 0.72
CA ASN A 15 -4.04 -7.17 1.57
C ASN A 15 -2.60 -7.19 2.10
N LEU A 16 -1.61 -6.93 1.23
CA LEU A 16 -0.22 -6.77 1.64
C LEU A 16 -0.06 -5.70 2.72
N THR A 17 -0.71 -4.54 2.55
CA THR A 17 -0.68 -3.47 3.56
C THR A 17 -1.24 -3.97 4.89
N VAL A 18 -2.41 -4.61 4.88
CA VAL A 18 -3.02 -5.18 6.10
C VAL A 18 -2.09 -6.17 6.79
N ASP A 19 -1.43 -7.05 6.04
CA ASP A 19 -0.52 -8.04 6.60
C ASP A 19 0.75 -7.41 7.14
N ILE A 20 1.33 -6.41 6.45
CA ILE A 20 2.45 -5.60 6.97
C ILE A 20 2.08 -4.95 8.32
N TYR A 21 0.88 -4.39 8.44
CA TYR A 21 0.40 -3.80 9.69
C TYR A 21 0.21 -4.84 10.80
N LYS A 22 -0.09 -6.10 10.48
CA LYS A 22 -0.16 -7.19 11.47
C LYS A 22 1.24 -7.62 11.88
N GLU A 23 2.13 -7.88 10.94
CA GLU A 23 3.50 -8.34 11.19
C GLU A 23 4.29 -7.32 12.02
N THR A 24 4.20 -6.04 11.65
CA THR A 24 4.93 -4.96 12.35
C THR A 24 4.44 -4.73 13.79
N LYS A 25 3.31 -5.31 14.23
CA LYS A 25 2.92 -5.30 15.65
C LYS A 25 3.80 -6.18 16.53
N THR A 26 4.51 -7.13 15.93
CA THR A 26 5.41 -8.05 16.65
C THR A 26 6.82 -7.46 16.84
N PHE A 27 7.10 -6.32 16.21
CA PHE A 27 8.42 -5.69 16.23
C PHE A 27 8.66 -4.97 17.57
N PRO A 28 9.94 -4.75 17.95
CA PRO A 28 10.29 -3.94 19.11
C PRO A 28 9.67 -2.54 19.04
N LYS A 29 9.24 -2.01 20.19
CA LYS A 29 8.55 -0.70 20.26
C LYS A 29 9.48 0.45 19.88
N GLU A 30 10.78 0.27 20.04
CA GLU A 30 11.85 1.18 19.68
C GLU A 30 11.87 1.46 18.17
N GLU A 31 11.41 0.50 17.35
CA GLU A 31 11.35 0.62 15.89
C GLU A 31 10.11 1.38 15.38
N LYS A 32 9.24 1.85 16.28
CA LYS A 32 7.97 2.52 15.92
C LYS A 32 8.18 3.67 14.92
N TYR A 33 9.20 4.50 15.15
CA TYR A 33 9.54 5.62 14.27
C TYR A 33 10.66 5.27 13.28
N GLY A 34 11.33 4.12 13.46
CA GLY A 34 12.31 3.54 12.54
C GLY A 34 11.64 2.62 11.52
N LEU A 35 11.99 1.33 11.58
CA LEU A 35 11.59 0.33 10.59
C LEU A 35 10.08 0.19 10.44
N ILE A 36 9.31 0.22 11.54
CA ILE A 36 7.85 0.06 11.49
C ILE A 36 7.23 1.15 10.62
N SER A 37 7.61 2.41 10.84
CA SER A 37 7.06 3.54 10.07
C SER A 37 7.44 3.49 8.59
N GLN A 38 8.65 3.02 8.27
CA GLN A 38 9.14 2.98 6.89
C GLN A 38 8.42 1.88 6.10
N ILE A 39 8.31 0.68 6.68
CA ILE A 39 7.68 -0.47 6.02
C ILE A 39 6.18 -0.21 5.82
N GLN A 40 5.47 0.28 6.83
CA GLN A 40 4.03 0.58 6.72
C GLN A 40 3.73 1.66 5.66
N ARG A 41 4.55 2.72 5.59
CA ARG A 41 4.41 3.76 4.56
C ARG A 41 4.72 3.22 3.17
N ALA A 42 5.77 2.41 3.02
CA ALA A 42 6.12 1.80 1.75
C ALA A 42 4.99 0.88 1.23
N ALA A 43 4.44 0.02 2.09
CA ALA A 43 3.32 -0.86 1.72
C ALA A 43 2.07 -0.07 1.30
N THR A 44 1.69 0.93 2.08
CA THR A 44 0.52 1.79 1.78
C THR A 44 0.71 2.57 0.48
N SER A 45 1.94 2.98 0.17
CA SER A 45 2.27 3.70 -1.06
C SER A 45 1.93 2.90 -2.32
N VAL A 46 2.02 1.57 -2.29
CA VAL A 46 1.74 0.72 -3.47
C VAL A 46 0.28 0.87 -3.92
N SER A 47 -0.68 0.71 -3.01
CA SER A 47 -2.11 0.84 -3.35
C SER A 47 -2.50 2.28 -3.71
N ALA A 48 -1.86 3.27 -3.07
CA ALA A 48 -2.05 4.68 -3.40
C ALA A 48 -1.58 5.00 -4.83
N ASN A 49 -0.39 4.54 -5.23
CA ASN A 49 0.13 4.76 -6.57
C ASN A 49 -0.69 4.05 -7.65
N ILE A 50 -1.26 2.86 -7.36
CA ILE A 50 -2.18 2.18 -8.28
C ILE A 50 -3.47 3.01 -8.47
N ALA A 51 -4.03 3.53 -7.38
CA ALA A 51 -5.25 4.36 -7.45
C ALA A 51 -5.00 5.68 -8.19
N GLU A 52 -3.86 6.33 -7.93
CA GLU A 52 -3.44 7.53 -8.63
C GLU A 52 -3.21 7.27 -10.12
N GLY A 53 -2.49 6.20 -10.46
CA GLY A 53 -2.24 5.78 -11.83
C GLY A 53 -3.53 5.50 -12.60
N TRP A 54 -4.49 4.81 -11.99
CA TRP A 54 -5.82 4.60 -12.58
C TRP A 54 -6.55 5.91 -12.86
N GLY A 55 -6.43 6.89 -11.97
CA GLY A 55 -7.05 8.21 -12.11
C GLY A 55 -6.45 9.08 -13.21
N ARG A 56 -5.22 8.81 -13.67
CA ARG A 56 -4.52 9.62 -14.68
C ARG A 56 -5.12 9.50 -16.09
N GLY A 57 -5.90 8.45 -16.38
CA GLY A 57 -6.69 8.33 -17.61
C GLY A 57 -5.91 8.21 -18.93
N SER A 58 -4.59 8.36 -18.91
CA SER A 58 -3.70 8.16 -20.06
C SER A 58 -2.35 7.58 -19.60
N THR A 59 -1.75 6.79 -20.48
CA THR A 59 -0.35 6.35 -20.32
C THR A 59 0.54 7.47 -20.86
N LYS A 60 1.49 7.96 -20.04
CA LYS A 60 2.55 8.83 -20.56
C LYS A 60 3.58 7.95 -21.27
N GLU A 61 3.78 8.20 -22.56
CA GLU A 61 4.93 7.72 -23.34
C GLU A 61 6.21 8.49 -22.94
#